data_AF-A0A959LAV5-F1
#
_entry.id   AF-A0A959LAV5-F1
#
_cell.length_a   1.000
_cell.length_b   1.000
_cell.length_c   1.000
_cell.angle_alpha   90.00
_cell.angle_beta   90.00
_cell.angle_gamma   90.00
#
_symmetry.space_group_name_H-M   'P 1'
#
loop_
_entity.id
_entity.type
_entity.pdbx_description
1 polymer ?
#
loop_
_entity_poly.entity_id
_entity_poly.type
_entity_poly.pdbx_seq_one_letter_code
_entity_poly.pdbx_strand_id
1 'polypeptide(L)'
;MLKIFKRDKKESYFSNVIFDMEESEEMHEILSQSRIDRLTAENIEGAMKVIYRNNIAYEMIWIEEGDYLEVEKVRLKNKSISYRDYSLNEYRTLIPQKDGIHQLGGFIPENFEMPQNITSTPYIYLGRLNCEEEKSLNWCSLNQAHLICPIYSDFEIIYLDYSNPMKPKLLNDENSDSISSVYEDLKPSDKIIFKELKVGTTELTLDLIYEDQVLGNTGAPTWIQHELIPKCPKTGKSMKFLVMLETNNLVELESSNVEINDKSMKTYIESFNFWCDGALFIFYQPESKTMAYFIQNT
;
A
#
# COMPACT_ATOMS: atom_id res chain seq x y z
N MET A 1 -35.58 36.00 -20.94
CA MET A 1 -34.77 35.88 -19.71
C MET A 1 -34.43 34.41 -19.51
N LEU A 2 -33.40 33.90 -20.20
CA LEU A 2 -32.92 32.53 -19.99
C LEU A 2 -32.10 32.52 -18.70
N LYS A 3 -32.64 31.91 -17.64
CA LYS A 3 -31.80 31.47 -16.51
C LYS A 3 -30.90 30.38 -17.06
N ILE A 4 -29.66 30.76 -17.40
CA ILE A 4 -28.58 29.80 -17.63
C ILE A 4 -28.43 29.04 -16.32
N PHE A 5 -28.91 27.80 -16.28
CA PHE A 5 -28.58 26.87 -15.21
C PHE A 5 -27.06 26.76 -15.20
N LYS A 6 -26.39 27.39 -14.22
CA LYS A 6 -25.02 27.03 -13.88
C LYS A 6 -25.07 25.54 -13.56
N ARG A 7 -24.61 24.71 -14.49
CA ARG A 7 -24.50 23.27 -14.28
C ARG A 7 -23.62 23.08 -13.04
N ASP A 8 -24.12 22.32 -12.07
CA ASP A 8 -23.37 21.95 -10.88
C ASP A 8 -22.15 21.14 -11.35
N LYS A 9 -20.98 21.77 -11.29
CA LYS A 9 -19.70 21.19 -11.70
C LYS A 9 -18.94 20.88 -10.42
N LYS A 10 -18.62 19.61 -10.23
CA LYS A 10 -17.81 19.13 -9.10
C LYS A 10 -16.52 18.54 -9.62
N GLU A 11 -15.49 18.58 -8.80
CA GLU A 11 -14.17 18.08 -9.13
C GLU A 11 -13.70 17.17 -7.99
N SER A 12 -13.03 16.08 -8.34
CA SER A 12 -12.39 15.19 -7.39
C SER A 12 -11.05 14.74 -7.96
N TYR A 13 -10.11 14.53 -7.07
CA TYR A 13 -8.73 14.15 -7.31
C TYR A 13 -8.45 12.82 -6.61
N PHE A 14 -7.74 11.94 -7.29
CA PHE A 14 -7.44 10.58 -6.86
C PHE A 14 -5.96 10.27 -7.08
N SER A 15 -5.36 9.47 -6.19
CA SER A 15 -3.94 9.12 -6.17
C SER A 15 -3.48 8.17 -7.28
N ASN A 16 -4.35 7.85 -8.24
CA ASN A 16 -4.09 6.92 -9.33
C ASN A 16 -4.88 7.29 -10.57
N VAL A 17 -4.39 6.83 -11.72
CA VAL A 17 -5.14 6.82 -12.97
C VAL A 17 -5.94 5.54 -13.09
N ILE A 18 -7.27 5.65 -13.04
CA ILE A 18 -8.18 4.51 -13.20
C ILE A 18 -8.69 4.49 -14.64
N PHE A 19 -8.24 3.53 -15.43
CA PHE A 19 -8.57 3.49 -16.87
C PHE A 19 -10.01 3.04 -17.16
N ASP A 20 -10.53 2.10 -16.38
CA ASP A 20 -11.87 1.52 -16.56
C ASP A 20 -12.75 1.85 -15.34
N MET A 21 -13.39 3.02 -15.36
CA MET A 21 -14.36 3.42 -14.33
C MET A 21 -15.78 3.02 -14.70
N GLU A 22 -16.39 2.15 -13.91
CA GLU A 22 -17.80 1.75 -14.02
C GLU A 22 -18.55 1.96 -12.69
N GLU A 23 -19.84 2.27 -12.75
CA GLU A 23 -20.68 2.38 -11.55
C GLU A 23 -20.81 1.03 -10.84
N SER A 24 -20.11 0.87 -9.72
CA SER A 24 -20.20 -0.27 -8.81
C SER A 24 -19.78 0.14 -7.39
N GLU A 25 -20.23 -0.61 -6.38
CA GLU A 25 -19.77 -0.36 -5.00
C GLU A 25 -18.26 -0.58 -4.85
N GLU A 26 -17.69 -1.55 -5.55
CA GLU A 26 -16.24 -1.80 -5.58
C GLU A 26 -15.46 -0.59 -6.11
N MET A 27 -15.91 0.01 -7.22
CA MET A 27 -15.30 1.21 -7.76
C MET A 27 -15.44 2.39 -6.78
N HIS A 28 -16.59 2.53 -6.13
CA HIS A 28 -16.75 3.56 -5.09
C HIS A 28 -15.84 3.33 -3.87
N GLU A 29 -15.53 2.08 -3.53
CA GLU A 29 -14.56 1.74 -2.49
C GLU A 29 -13.14 2.14 -2.91
N ILE A 30 -12.73 1.81 -4.14
CA ILE A 30 -11.43 2.24 -4.72
C ILE A 30 -11.32 3.77 -4.67
N LEU A 31 -12.30 4.48 -5.22
CA LEU A 31 -12.32 5.95 -5.22
C LEU A 31 -12.29 6.55 -3.82
N SER A 32 -12.96 5.93 -2.85
CA SER A 32 -12.96 6.42 -1.47
C SER A 32 -11.58 6.35 -0.81
N GLN A 33 -10.77 5.36 -1.17
CA GLN A 33 -9.43 5.16 -0.62
C GLN A 33 -8.36 5.92 -1.38
N SER A 34 -8.57 6.17 -2.68
CA SER A 34 -7.65 6.97 -3.50
C SER A 34 -7.91 8.47 -3.42
N ARG A 35 -8.99 8.94 -2.79
CA ARG A 35 -9.35 10.36 -2.73
C ARG A 35 -8.26 11.17 -2.00
N ILE A 36 -7.68 12.16 -2.69
CA ILE A 36 -6.64 13.07 -2.16
C ILE A 36 -6.97 14.52 -2.49
N ASP A 37 -6.28 15.50 -1.90
CA ASP A 37 -6.50 16.89 -2.31
C ASP A 37 -5.82 17.22 -3.64
N ARG A 38 -6.12 18.41 -4.17
CA ARG A 38 -5.57 18.87 -5.45
C ARG A 38 -4.06 19.05 -5.39
N LEU A 39 -3.55 19.63 -4.30
CA LEU A 39 -2.13 19.93 -4.15
C LEU A 39 -1.34 18.63 -4.14
N THR A 40 -1.81 17.62 -3.42
CA THR A 40 -1.21 16.28 -3.47
C THR A 40 -1.22 15.71 -4.88
N ALA A 41 -2.35 15.75 -5.58
CA ALA A 41 -2.46 15.18 -6.93
C ALA A 41 -1.53 15.85 -7.96
N GLU A 42 -1.23 17.13 -7.77
CA GLU A 42 -0.28 17.87 -8.60
C GLU A 42 1.19 17.60 -8.22
N ASN A 43 1.45 16.84 -7.16
CA ASN A 43 2.79 16.57 -6.62
C ASN A 43 3.09 15.08 -6.49
N ILE A 44 2.38 14.18 -7.16
CA ILE A 44 2.73 12.74 -7.18
C ILE A 44 2.88 12.24 -8.60
N GLU A 45 3.59 11.13 -8.76
CA GLU A 45 3.70 10.39 -10.01
C GLU A 45 2.36 9.68 -10.26
N GLY A 46 1.64 10.07 -11.32
CA GLY A 46 0.33 9.51 -11.65
C GLY A 46 -0.81 9.87 -10.69
N ALA A 47 -1.64 10.85 -11.07
CA ALA A 47 -2.91 11.12 -10.41
C ALA A 47 -4.04 11.35 -11.42
N MET A 48 -5.29 11.31 -10.94
CA MET A 48 -6.46 11.55 -11.79
C MET A 48 -7.36 12.63 -11.21
N LYS A 49 -7.75 13.57 -12.06
CA LYS A 49 -8.86 14.49 -11.83
C LYS A 49 -10.10 14.01 -12.55
N VAL A 50 -11.21 13.89 -11.84
CA VAL A 50 -12.54 13.61 -12.39
C VAL A 50 -13.43 14.85 -12.25
N ILE A 51 -14.03 15.26 -13.36
CA ILE A 51 -15.01 16.34 -13.43
C ILE A 51 -16.40 15.72 -13.55
N TYR A 52 -17.29 16.10 -12.64
CA TYR A 52 -18.68 15.66 -12.63
C TYR A 52 -19.60 16.78 -13.12
N ARG A 53 -20.62 16.42 -13.91
CA ARG A 53 -21.72 17.30 -14.31
C ARG A 53 -23.03 16.64 -13.97
N ASN A 54 -23.90 17.35 -13.25
CA ASN A 54 -25.17 16.78 -12.75
C ASN A 54 -24.94 15.48 -11.95
N ASN A 55 -23.90 15.45 -11.11
CA ASN A 55 -23.48 14.29 -10.31
C ASN A 55 -23.07 13.04 -11.10
N ILE A 56 -22.69 13.17 -12.36
CA ILE A 56 -22.21 12.06 -13.18
C ILE A 56 -20.82 12.44 -13.72
N ALA A 57 -19.87 11.51 -13.68
CA ALA A 57 -18.54 11.73 -14.25
C ALA A 57 -18.67 12.04 -15.75
N TYR A 58 -18.02 13.13 -16.13
CA TYR A 58 -18.10 13.70 -17.47
C TYR A 58 -16.74 13.70 -18.17
N GLU A 59 -15.66 13.89 -17.41
CA GLU A 59 -14.31 14.06 -17.92
C GLU A 59 -13.30 13.56 -16.89
N MET A 60 -12.26 12.87 -17.35
CA MET A 60 -11.13 12.41 -16.56
C MET A 60 -9.87 13.03 -17.17
N ILE A 61 -8.98 13.50 -16.31
CA ILE A 61 -7.75 14.16 -16.70
C ILE A 61 -6.63 13.52 -15.90
N TRP A 62 -5.63 12.99 -16.58
CA TRP A 62 -4.41 12.49 -15.94
C TRP A 62 -3.56 13.69 -15.56
N ILE A 63 -3.02 13.65 -14.35
CA ILE A 63 -2.01 14.56 -13.85
C ILE A 63 -0.74 13.74 -13.68
N GLU A 64 0.30 14.10 -14.41
CA GLU A 64 1.62 13.47 -14.33
C GLU A 64 2.62 14.54 -13.94
N GLU A 65 3.24 14.41 -12.77
CA GLU A 65 4.25 15.37 -12.28
C GLU A 65 3.79 16.85 -12.30
N GLY A 66 2.49 17.07 -12.04
CA GLY A 66 1.87 18.40 -12.06
C GLY A 66 1.40 18.87 -13.45
N ASP A 67 1.77 18.16 -14.51
CA ASP A 67 1.26 18.41 -15.86
C ASP A 67 -0.09 17.72 -16.08
N TYR A 68 -1.07 18.51 -16.51
CA TYR A 68 -2.40 18.01 -16.84
C TYR A 68 -2.38 17.48 -18.27
N LEU A 69 -2.23 16.16 -18.41
CA LEU A 69 -2.25 15.47 -19.68
C LEU A 69 -3.70 15.28 -20.14
N GLU A 70 -4.02 15.75 -21.34
CA GLU A 70 -5.31 15.44 -21.99
C GLU A 70 -5.33 13.96 -22.37
N VAL A 71 -5.88 13.13 -21.48
CA VAL A 71 -6.26 11.75 -21.81
C VAL A 71 -7.71 11.79 -22.27
N GLU A 72 -8.00 11.04 -23.33
CA GLU A 72 -9.26 11.02 -24.09
C GLU A 72 -10.50 11.49 -23.31
N LYS A 73 -11.32 12.39 -23.90
CA LYS A 73 -12.71 12.62 -23.43
C LYS A 73 -13.36 11.26 -23.25
N VAL A 74 -13.55 10.89 -21.99
CA VAL A 74 -13.85 9.54 -21.52
C VAL A 74 -14.66 8.75 -22.54
N ARG A 75 -14.09 7.67 -23.07
CA ARG A 75 -14.90 6.54 -23.55
C ARG A 75 -15.52 5.89 -22.32
N LEU A 76 -16.58 6.50 -21.79
CA LEU A 76 -17.37 5.93 -20.71
C LEU A 76 -17.91 4.60 -21.25
N LYS A 77 -17.37 3.46 -20.79
CA LYS A 77 -18.03 2.17 -21.04
C LYS A 77 -19.38 2.20 -20.32
N ASN A 78 -20.43 1.84 -21.04
CA ASN A 78 -21.82 1.47 -20.69
C ASN A 78 -22.58 2.19 -19.52
N LYS A 79 -21.97 2.53 -18.37
CA LYS A 79 -22.59 3.24 -17.23
C LYS A 79 -21.61 4.24 -16.59
N SER A 80 -21.95 5.52 -16.64
CA SER A 80 -21.16 6.59 -16.03
C SER A 80 -21.21 6.54 -14.50
N ILE A 81 -20.06 6.74 -13.84
CA ILE A 81 -19.98 6.76 -12.38
C ILE A 81 -20.68 7.99 -11.78
N SER A 82 -21.34 7.79 -10.64
CA SER A 82 -22.00 8.83 -9.88
C SER A 82 -21.03 9.55 -8.93
N TYR A 83 -21.28 10.83 -8.69
CA TYR A 83 -20.54 11.58 -7.69
C TYR A 83 -20.93 11.12 -6.28
N ARG A 84 -19.92 10.77 -5.48
CA ARG A 84 -20.03 10.66 -4.01
C ARG A 84 -19.01 11.60 -3.38
N ASP A 85 -19.37 12.13 -2.21
CA ASP A 85 -18.48 12.99 -1.44
C ASP A 85 -17.62 12.14 -0.51
N TYR A 86 -16.43 11.76 -0.99
CA TYR A 86 -15.47 10.99 -0.21
C TYR A 86 -14.64 11.90 0.68
N SER A 87 -14.30 11.41 1.87
CA SER A 87 -13.32 12.08 2.74
C SER A 87 -11.95 12.13 2.07
N LEU A 88 -11.21 13.22 2.30
CA LEU A 88 -9.83 13.33 1.87
C LEU A 88 -8.96 12.38 2.68
N ASN A 89 -8.13 11.60 2.01
CA ASN A 89 -7.06 10.85 2.63
C ASN A 89 -5.79 11.70 2.66
N GLU A 90 -5.11 11.70 3.80
CA GLU A 90 -3.88 12.46 3.99
C GLU A 90 -2.70 11.65 3.47
N TYR A 91 -2.39 11.82 2.19
CA TYR A 91 -1.27 11.14 1.54
C TYR A 91 0.05 11.61 2.13
N ARG A 92 0.92 10.67 2.49
CA ARG A 92 2.24 10.94 3.05
C ARG A 92 3.26 9.97 2.47
N THR A 93 4.39 10.50 2.00
CA THR A 93 5.51 9.69 1.51
C THR A 93 6.43 9.31 2.66
N LEU A 94 6.84 8.04 2.68
CA LEU A 94 7.81 7.52 3.64
C LEU A 94 9.23 7.79 3.16
N ILE A 95 10.04 8.42 4.02
CA ILE A 95 11.43 8.75 3.73
C ILE A 95 12.34 8.40 4.92
N PRO A 96 13.63 8.08 4.69
CA PRO A 96 14.62 7.99 5.77
C PRO A 96 14.67 9.29 6.58
N GLN A 97 14.51 9.19 7.89
CA GLN A 97 14.60 10.36 8.77
C GLN A 97 15.17 9.94 10.12
N LYS A 98 16.27 10.58 10.52
CA LYS A 98 17.02 10.23 11.75
C LYS A 98 16.13 10.17 13.01
N ASP A 99 15.23 11.14 13.15
CA ASP A 99 14.29 11.25 14.26
C ASP A 99 12.86 10.81 13.85
N GLY A 100 12.77 9.96 12.82
CA GLY A 100 11.52 9.42 12.32
C GLY A 100 10.79 8.55 13.34
N ILE A 101 9.47 8.68 13.39
CA ILE A 101 8.61 7.96 14.35
C ILE A 101 8.29 6.52 13.91
N HIS A 102 8.53 6.20 12.64
CA HIS A 102 8.40 4.86 12.09
C HIS A 102 9.76 4.17 12.06
N GLN A 103 9.71 2.86 11.82
CA GLN A 103 10.89 2.03 11.70
C GLN A 103 10.66 0.99 10.61
N LEU A 104 11.60 0.87 9.68
CA LEU A 104 11.68 -0.28 8.78
C LEU A 104 12.90 -1.13 9.12
N GLY A 105 12.77 -2.44 8.95
CA GLY A 105 13.76 -3.41 9.41
C GLY A 105 13.98 -3.39 10.93
N GLY A 106 15.17 -3.81 11.35
CA GLY A 106 15.56 -3.97 12.75
C GLY A 106 15.17 -5.32 13.33
N PHE A 107 15.53 -5.52 14.60
CA PHE A 107 15.26 -6.77 15.31
C PHE A 107 13.79 -6.87 15.72
N ILE A 108 13.29 -8.10 15.76
CA ILE A 108 11.99 -8.43 16.34
C ILE A 108 11.99 -7.99 17.82
N PRO A 109 11.00 -7.21 18.28
CA PRO A 109 10.90 -6.83 19.69
C PRO A 109 10.84 -8.06 20.60
N GLU A 110 11.43 -8.00 21.80
CA GLU A 110 11.56 -9.17 22.70
C GLU A 110 10.22 -9.88 23.02
N ASN A 111 9.12 -9.13 23.05
CA ASN A 111 7.78 -9.66 23.35
C ASN A 111 6.92 -9.88 22.11
N PHE A 112 7.48 -9.76 20.91
CA PHE A 112 6.76 -9.98 19.67
C PHE A 112 6.92 -11.43 19.22
N GLU A 113 5.81 -12.16 19.16
CA GLU A 113 5.78 -13.53 18.70
C GLU A 113 5.37 -13.59 17.23
N MET A 114 6.28 -14.04 16.37
CA MET A 114 5.98 -14.33 14.98
C MET A 114 4.91 -15.44 14.88
N PRO A 115 4.05 -15.41 13.85
CA PRO A 115 3.15 -16.51 13.56
C PRO A 115 3.95 -17.79 13.29
N GLN A 116 3.32 -18.94 13.51
CA GLN A 116 3.91 -20.19 13.09
C GLN A 116 4.13 -20.15 11.57
N ASN A 117 5.32 -20.59 11.14
CA ASN A 117 5.63 -20.58 9.73
C ASN A 117 4.91 -21.74 9.04
N ILE A 118 4.07 -21.37 8.09
CA ILE A 118 3.26 -22.27 7.29
C ILE A 118 3.56 -22.11 5.80
N THR A 119 4.47 -21.20 5.44
CA THR A 119 4.91 -20.93 4.07
C THR A 119 6.24 -21.61 3.77
N SER A 120 6.57 -21.77 2.48
CA SER A 120 7.88 -22.31 2.05
C SER A 120 9.06 -21.41 2.39
N THR A 121 8.84 -20.12 2.65
CA THR A 121 9.86 -19.13 3.02
C THR A 121 9.61 -18.54 4.41
N PRO A 122 10.59 -17.87 5.05
CA PRO A 122 10.41 -17.32 6.39
C PRO A 122 9.51 -16.09 6.40
N TYR A 123 8.71 -15.94 7.45
CA TYR A 123 8.14 -14.64 7.80
C TYR A 123 9.27 -13.69 8.21
N ILE A 124 9.25 -12.48 7.64
CA ILE A 124 10.24 -11.45 7.92
C ILE A 124 9.59 -10.31 8.70
N TYR A 125 10.32 -9.79 9.69
CA TYR A 125 9.97 -8.54 10.36
C TYR A 125 10.36 -7.36 9.48
N LEU A 126 9.37 -6.63 8.98
CA LEU A 126 9.58 -5.49 8.10
C LEU A 126 9.67 -4.17 8.89
N GLY A 127 9.33 -4.18 10.18
CA GLY A 127 9.41 -3.00 11.04
C GLY A 127 8.08 -2.68 11.71
N ARG A 128 7.87 -1.40 12.01
CA ARG A 128 6.65 -0.89 12.65
C ARG A 128 6.29 0.51 12.20
N LEU A 129 4.99 0.76 12.13
CA LEU A 129 4.44 2.11 11.98
C LEU A 129 3.89 2.60 13.32
N ASN A 130 4.15 3.87 13.66
CA ASN A 130 3.49 4.54 14.77
C ASN A 130 2.14 5.08 14.30
N CYS A 131 1.05 4.40 14.64
CA CYS A 131 -0.30 4.77 14.23
C CYS A 131 -0.98 5.74 15.20
N GLU A 132 -0.39 5.96 16.39
CA GLU A 132 -0.88 6.91 17.38
C GLU A 132 -0.43 8.35 17.09
N GLU A 133 0.78 8.52 16.56
CA GLU A 133 1.36 9.83 16.24
C GLU A 133 1.23 10.21 14.77
N GLU A 134 1.21 9.23 13.84
CA GLU A 134 1.09 9.52 12.41
C GLU A 134 -0.34 9.87 12.03
N LYS A 135 -0.53 11.12 11.63
CA LYS A 135 -1.86 11.70 11.39
C LYS A 135 -2.65 10.97 10.30
N SER A 136 -1.98 10.53 9.24
CA SER A 136 -2.59 9.74 8.15
C SER A 136 -3.08 8.35 8.61
N LEU A 137 -2.62 7.89 9.78
CA LEU A 137 -2.91 6.58 10.36
C LEU A 137 -3.77 6.64 11.63
N ASN A 138 -4.22 7.82 12.08
CA ASN A 138 -5.03 7.98 13.31
C ASN A 138 -6.36 7.20 13.33
N TRP A 139 -6.83 6.72 12.18
CA TRP A 139 -8.00 5.85 12.07
C TRP A 139 -7.68 4.39 12.44
N CYS A 140 -6.41 4.01 12.45
CA CYS A 140 -5.93 2.69 12.83
C CYS A 140 -6.08 2.52 14.34
N SER A 141 -6.76 1.46 14.78
CA SER A 141 -6.99 1.17 16.19
C SER A 141 -5.79 0.53 16.92
N LEU A 142 -4.61 0.51 16.29
CA LEU A 142 -3.36 0.07 16.90
C LEU A 142 -2.55 1.30 17.29
N ASN A 143 -1.81 1.26 18.40
CA ASN A 143 -0.81 2.29 18.69
C ASN A 143 0.41 2.11 17.76
N GLN A 144 0.83 0.86 17.58
CA GLN A 144 1.89 0.47 16.66
C GLN A 144 1.44 -0.70 15.79
N ALA A 145 1.62 -0.56 14.49
CA ALA A 145 1.40 -1.62 13.52
C ALA A 145 2.75 -2.30 13.23
N HIS A 146 3.02 -3.43 13.87
CA HIS A 146 4.17 -4.27 13.54
C HIS A 146 3.93 -5.00 12.22
N LEU A 147 4.84 -4.84 11.27
CA LEU A 147 4.69 -5.34 9.91
C LEU A 147 5.50 -6.62 9.75
N ILE A 148 4.83 -7.70 9.34
CA ILE A 148 5.47 -8.98 9.05
C ILE A 148 4.90 -9.56 7.76
N CYS A 149 5.74 -10.18 6.95
CA CYS A 149 5.31 -10.81 5.70
C CYS A 149 6.37 -11.81 5.22
N PRO A 150 5.99 -12.96 4.64
CA PRO A 150 6.93 -13.86 3.97
C PRO A 150 7.12 -13.37 2.53
N ILE A 151 7.83 -12.25 2.36
CA ILE A 151 7.92 -11.50 1.09
C ILE A 151 8.53 -12.30 -0.08
N TYR A 152 9.20 -13.41 0.21
CA TYR A 152 9.76 -14.33 -0.78
C TYR A 152 8.82 -15.51 -1.12
N SER A 153 7.62 -15.57 -0.55
CA SER A 153 6.59 -16.55 -0.93
C SER A 153 5.76 -16.03 -2.11
N ASP A 154 5.21 -16.94 -2.92
CA ASP A 154 4.28 -16.66 -4.02
C ASP A 154 2.83 -16.70 -3.52
N PHE A 155 2.43 -15.68 -2.76
CA PHE A 155 1.09 -15.56 -2.18
C PHE A 155 0.26 -14.51 -2.92
N GLU A 156 -1.03 -14.78 -3.15
CA GLU A 156 -1.96 -13.77 -3.66
C GLU A 156 -2.29 -12.74 -2.58
N ILE A 157 -2.71 -13.20 -1.40
CA ILE A 157 -2.98 -12.34 -0.25
C ILE A 157 -2.83 -13.10 1.07
N ILE A 158 -2.19 -12.49 2.05
CA ILE A 158 -2.04 -13.04 3.41
C ILE A 158 -2.89 -12.22 4.38
N TYR A 159 -3.71 -12.92 5.18
CA TYR A 159 -4.51 -12.29 6.22
C TYR A 159 -4.00 -12.64 7.61
N LEU A 160 -3.63 -11.62 8.39
CA LEU A 160 -3.14 -11.77 9.75
C LEU A 160 -4.10 -11.13 10.76
N ASP A 161 -4.38 -11.85 11.83
CA ASP A 161 -5.14 -11.41 12.99
C ASP A 161 -4.26 -10.71 14.02
N TYR A 162 -4.40 -9.40 14.12
CA TYR A 162 -3.76 -8.54 15.11
C TYR A 162 -4.67 -8.25 16.31
N SER A 163 -5.63 -9.13 16.61
CA SER A 163 -6.40 -9.02 17.86
C SER A 163 -5.50 -8.95 19.10
N ASN A 164 -4.36 -9.66 19.06
CA ASN A 164 -3.20 -9.38 19.89
C ASN A 164 -2.08 -8.78 19.02
N PRO A 165 -1.78 -7.46 19.14
CA PRO A 165 -0.81 -6.79 18.27
C PRO A 165 0.63 -7.33 18.38
N MET A 166 0.96 -8.00 19.48
CA MET A 166 2.28 -8.58 19.73
C MET A 166 2.38 -10.06 19.37
N LYS A 167 1.28 -10.67 18.90
CA LYS A 167 1.20 -12.08 18.55
C LYS A 167 0.22 -12.27 17.40
N PRO A 168 0.52 -11.73 16.19
CA PRO A 168 -0.34 -11.90 15.04
C PRO A 168 -0.47 -13.38 14.67
N LYS A 169 -1.63 -13.76 14.13
CA LYS A 169 -1.92 -15.14 13.70
C LYS A 169 -2.46 -15.16 12.29
N LEU A 170 -2.08 -16.15 11.50
CA LEU A 170 -2.67 -16.35 10.18
C LEU A 170 -4.16 -16.71 10.29
N LEU A 171 -5.00 -16.20 9.39
CA LEU A 171 -6.45 -16.41 9.40
C LEU A 171 -6.99 -17.46 8.43
N ASN A 172 -6.21 -17.94 7.48
CA ASN A 172 -6.61 -18.99 6.54
C ASN A 172 -5.51 -20.06 6.48
N ASP A 173 -5.64 -21.09 7.30
CA ASP A 173 -4.67 -22.20 7.41
C ASP A 173 -4.94 -23.32 6.37
N GLU A 174 -6.05 -23.24 5.63
CA GLU A 174 -6.55 -24.36 4.82
C GLU A 174 -5.78 -24.63 3.51
N ASN A 175 -4.85 -23.74 3.12
CA ASN A 175 -4.01 -23.89 1.91
C ASN A 175 -2.49 -23.72 2.18
N SER A 176 -2.06 -23.78 3.45
CA SER A 176 -0.67 -23.49 3.86
C SER A 176 0.39 -24.27 3.08
N ASP A 177 0.16 -25.56 2.85
CA ASP A 177 1.12 -26.48 2.25
C ASP A 177 1.38 -26.21 0.75
N SER A 178 0.74 -25.17 0.17
CA SER A 178 0.78 -24.87 -1.27
C SER A 178 1.35 -23.50 -1.64
N ILE A 179 1.72 -22.63 -0.69
CA ILE A 179 2.35 -21.35 -1.03
C ILE A 179 3.83 -21.60 -1.35
N SER A 180 4.08 -21.85 -2.64
CA SER A 180 5.41 -22.06 -3.19
C SER A 180 6.24 -20.79 -3.17
N SER A 181 7.49 -20.93 -3.59
CA SER A 181 8.42 -19.85 -3.77
C SER A 181 9.19 -20.15 -5.04
N VAL A 182 9.45 -19.10 -5.83
CA VAL A 182 10.40 -19.19 -6.95
C VAL A 182 11.85 -19.32 -6.45
N TYR A 183 12.07 -19.10 -5.16
CA TYR A 183 13.35 -19.15 -4.49
C TYR A 183 13.53 -20.50 -3.78
N GLU A 184 14.09 -21.48 -4.50
CA GLU A 184 14.29 -22.86 -4.02
C GLU A 184 15.30 -22.97 -2.86
N ASP A 185 16.22 -22.00 -2.74
CA ASP A 185 17.27 -21.98 -1.71
C ASP A 185 16.75 -21.57 -0.31
N LEU A 186 15.56 -20.95 -0.23
CA LEU A 186 14.99 -20.47 1.03
C LEU A 186 14.23 -21.57 1.77
N LYS A 187 14.40 -21.61 3.09
CA LYS A 187 13.73 -22.54 4.00
C LYS A 187 12.89 -21.79 5.03
N PRO A 188 11.80 -22.39 5.53
CA PRO A 188 10.97 -21.79 6.57
C PRO A 188 11.72 -21.43 7.87
N SER A 189 12.84 -22.10 8.13
CA SER A 189 13.71 -21.89 9.30
C SER A 189 14.73 -20.77 9.15
N ASP A 190 14.86 -20.23 7.94
CA ASP A 190 15.86 -19.20 7.67
C ASP A 190 15.52 -17.90 8.39
N LYS A 191 16.56 -17.13 8.68
CA LYS A 191 16.49 -15.86 9.38
C LYS A 191 17.15 -14.83 8.49
N ILE A 192 16.36 -13.85 8.10
CA ILE A 192 16.80 -12.67 7.35
C ILE A 192 16.43 -11.48 8.21
N ILE A 193 17.45 -10.72 8.63
CA ILE A 193 17.29 -9.57 9.49
C ILE A 193 17.83 -8.37 8.74
N PHE A 194 16.96 -7.39 8.53
CA PHE A 194 17.33 -6.11 7.94
C PHE A 194 17.78 -5.13 9.01
N LYS A 195 18.67 -4.23 8.63
CA LYS A 195 19.17 -3.16 9.46
C LYS A 195 18.04 -2.20 9.79
N GLU A 196 18.08 -1.66 11.00
CA GLU A 196 17.08 -0.69 11.42
C GLU A 196 17.26 0.63 10.65
N LEU A 197 16.19 1.08 10.01
CA LEU A 197 16.07 2.38 9.39
C LEU A 197 14.97 3.18 10.09
N LYS A 198 15.31 4.37 10.61
CA LYS A 198 14.31 5.33 11.11
C LYS A 198 13.64 6.03 9.94
N VAL A 199 12.32 6.09 9.99
CA VAL A 199 11.49 6.55 8.88
C VAL A 199 10.51 7.60 9.38
N GLY A 200 10.40 8.69 8.63
CA GLY A 200 9.40 9.70 8.81
C GLY A 200 8.50 9.82 7.61
N THR A 201 7.57 10.76 7.68
CA THR A 201 6.61 11.07 6.64
C THR A 201 6.71 12.52 6.21
N THR A 202 6.57 12.78 4.92
CA THR A 202 6.49 14.14 4.38
C THR A 202 5.36 14.23 3.34
N GLU A 203 4.89 15.44 3.08
CA GLU A 203 4.12 15.71 1.87
C GLU A 203 5.10 15.61 0.69
N LEU A 204 4.73 14.89 -0.38
CA LEU A 204 5.60 14.87 -1.55
C LEU A 204 5.65 16.28 -2.14
N THR A 205 6.86 16.70 -2.47
CA THR A 205 7.10 17.87 -3.31
C THR A 205 8.09 17.37 -4.36
N LEU A 206 7.67 17.33 -5.62
CA LEU A 206 8.45 16.75 -6.73
C LEU A 206 9.87 17.35 -6.81
N ASP A 207 10.04 18.60 -6.37
CA ASP A 207 11.33 19.30 -6.36
C ASP A 207 12.27 18.93 -5.20
N LEU A 208 11.80 18.21 -4.18
CA LEU A 208 12.50 18.07 -2.88
C LEU A 208 12.86 16.64 -2.48
N ILE A 209 12.27 15.63 -3.14
CA ILE A 209 12.49 14.22 -2.80
C ILE A 209 13.00 13.52 -4.05
N TYR A 210 14.24 13.02 -3.96
CA TYR A 210 14.76 12.14 -5.00
C TYR A 210 14.07 10.78 -4.89
N GLU A 211 13.70 10.18 -6.02
CA GLU A 211 13.07 8.85 -6.08
C GLU A 211 13.85 7.80 -5.28
N ASP A 212 15.19 7.90 -5.26
CA ASP A 212 16.07 6.99 -4.52
C ASP A 212 15.98 7.13 -2.99
N GLN A 213 15.15 8.05 -2.48
CA GLN A 213 14.86 8.27 -1.06
C GLN A 213 13.44 7.85 -0.66
N VAL A 214 12.60 7.44 -1.63
CA VAL A 214 11.23 7.02 -1.38
C VAL A 214 11.23 5.56 -0.91
N LEU A 215 10.47 5.30 0.16
CA LEU A 215 10.30 3.96 0.73
C LEU A 215 8.89 3.40 0.50
N GLY A 216 8.00 4.19 -0.10
CA GLY A 216 6.57 3.95 -0.23
C GLY A 216 5.74 5.07 0.40
N ASN A 217 4.48 4.80 0.74
CA ASN A 217 3.54 5.84 1.16
C ASN A 217 2.39 5.33 2.06
N THR A 218 1.69 6.27 2.69
CA THR A 218 0.48 6.05 3.51
C THR A 218 -0.64 7.00 3.10
N GLY A 219 -1.83 6.81 3.65
CA GLY A 219 -2.99 7.68 3.41
C GLY A 219 -3.86 7.20 2.24
N ALA A 220 -3.31 7.13 1.02
CA ALA A 220 -4.02 6.62 -0.15
C ALA A 220 -3.09 5.72 -0.99
N PRO A 221 -3.56 4.60 -1.56
CA PRO A 221 -2.71 3.69 -2.32
C PRO A 221 -2.22 4.33 -3.62
N THR A 222 -1.02 3.95 -4.07
CA THR A 222 -0.50 4.19 -5.42
C THR A 222 -0.32 2.83 -6.09
N TRP A 223 -1.17 2.49 -7.05
CA TRP A 223 -1.26 1.17 -7.65
C TRP A 223 -0.23 0.99 -8.76
N ILE A 224 0.40 -0.18 -8.80
CA ILE A 224 1.34 -0.55 -9.87
C ILE A 224 0.59 -1.25 -11.01
N GLN A 225 -0.34 -2.14 -10.66
CA GLN A 225 -1.15 -2.90 -11.61
C GLN A 225 -2.63 -2.53 -11.48
N HIS A 226 -3.48 -3.49 -11.09
CA HIS A 226 -4.91 -3.32 -10.92
C HIS A 226 -5.26 -2.93 -9.50
N GLU A 227 -6.29 -2.10 -9.34
CA GLU A 227 -6.76 -1.69 -8.02
C GLU A 227 -7.43 -2.87 -7.31
N LEU A 228 -7.02 -3.13 -6.06
CA LEU A 228 -7.59 -4.22 -5.26
C LEU A 228 -7.86 -3.74 -3.83
N ILE A 229 -9.14 -3.67 -3.45
CA ILE A 229 -9.52 -3.42 -2.06
C ILE A 229 -9.88 -4.75 -1.40
N PRO A 230 -9.02 -5.30 -0.52
CA PRO A 230 -9.31 -6.59 0.10
C PRO A 230 -10.52 -6.51 1.03
N LYS A 231 -11.27 -7.62 1.09
CA LYS A 231 -12.36 -7.82 2.03
C LYS A 231 -11.85 -8.61 3.22
N CYS A 232 -12.15 -8.13 4.43
CA CYS A 232 -11.75 -8.82 5.64
C CYS A 232 -12.45 -10.19 5.75
N PRO A 233 -11.72 -11.30 5.92
CA PRO A 233 -12.31 -12.63 5.97
C PRO A 233 -13.23 -12.84 7.18
N LYS A 234 -13.01 -12.10 8.28
CA LYS A 234 -13.83 -12.20 9.50
C LYS A 234 -15.16 -11.46 9.41
N THR A 235 -15.21 -10.35 8.67
CA THR A 235 -16.35 -9.42 8.70
C THR A 235 -17.02 -9.21 7.34
N GLY A 236 -16.38 -9.61 6.25
CA GLY A 236 -16.80 -9.33 4.87
C GLY A 236 -16.71 -7.86 4.47
N LYS A 237 -16.27 -6.97 5.38
CA LYS A 237 -16.14 -5.53 5.11
C LYS A 237 -14.84 -5.22 4.39
N SER A 238 -14.84 -4.17 3.59
CA SER A 238 -13.63 -3.64 2.96
C SER A 238 -12.62 -3.20 4.01
N MET A 239 -11.36 -3.50 3.73
CA MET A 239 -10.23 -3.08 4.54
C MET A 239 -9.73 -1.73 4.04
N LYS A 240 -9.11 -0.95 4.92
CA LYS A 240 -8.57 0.38 4.61
C LYS A 240 -7.06 0.30 4.37
N PHE A 241 -6.58 1.01 3.36
CA PHE A 241 -5.17 1.10 3.02
C PHE A 241 -4.38 1.64 4.21
N LEU A 242 -3.39 0.89 4.67
CA LEU A 242 -2.51 1.25 5.77
C LEU A 242 -1.22 1.85 5.23
N VAL A 243 -0.51 1.11 4.38
CA VAL A 243 0.80 1.50 3.85
C VAL A 243 1.13 0.71 2.59
N MET A 244 1.92 1.31 1.72
CA MET A 244 2.66 0.66 0.65
C MET A 244 4.16 0.79 0.96
N LEU A 245 4.92 -0.27 0.75
CA LEU A 245 6.38 -0.27 0.85
C LEU A 245 6.97 -0.67 -0.50
N GLU A 246 7.91 0.11 -1.02
CA GLU A 246 8.54 -0.12 -2.33
C GLU A 246 9.83 -0.92 -2.20
N THR A 247 10.16 -1.66 -3.25
CA THR A 247 11.50 -2.26 -3.37
C THR A 247 12.54 -1.15 -3.37
N ASN A 248 13.52 -1.24 -2.48
CA ASN A 248 14.52 -0.21 -2.32
C ASN A 248 15.84 -0.78 -1.77
N ASN A 249 16.93 -0.02 -1.94
CA ASN A 249 18.25 -0.39 -1.45
C ASN A 249 18.61 0.31 -0.12
N LEU A 250 17.66 1.00 0.52
CA LEU A 250 17.89 1.79 1.73
C LEU A 250 17.75 0.95 3.01
N VAL A 251 16.85 -0.05 3.00
CA VAL A 251 16.68 -0.99 4.11
C VAL A 251 17.60 -2.20 3.89
N GLU A 252 18.87 -2.02 4.23
CA GLU A 252 19.96 -2.99 3.98
C GLU A 252 19.83 -4.27 4.83
N LEU A 253 20.39 -5.39 4.35
CA LEU A 253 20.57 -6.60 5.11
C LEU A 253 21.58 -6.41 6.26
N GLU A 254 21.19 -6.74 7.48
CA GLU A 254 22.08 -6.76 8.65
C GLU A 254 22.72 -8.14 8.82
N SER A 255 21.90 -9.20 8.78
CA SER A 255 22.39 -10.57 8.91
C SER A 255 21.42 -11.59 8.30
N SER A 256 21.98 -12.70 7.83
CA SER A 256 21.23 -13.83 7.31
C SER A 256 21.97 -15.15 7.57
N ASN A 257 21.23 -16.24 7.76
CA ASN A 257 21.78 -17.61 7.74
C ASN A 257 21.46 -18.36 6.44
N VAL A 258 20.86 -17.68 5.45
CA VAL A 258 20.53 -18.29 4.16
C VAL A 258 21.82 -18.63 3.40
N GLU A 259 21.94 -19.87 2.99
CA GLU A 259 23.02 -20.34 2.12
C GLU A 259 22.58 -20.21 0.66
N ILE A 260 22.96 -19.10 0.02
CA ILE A 260 22.61 -18.85 -1.38
C ILE A 260 23.72 -19.35 -2.29
N ASN A 261 23.39 -20.30 -3.17
CA ASN A 261 24.34 -20.84 -4.16
C ASN A 261 24.40 -19.99 -5.43
N ASP A 262 23.29 -19.33 -5.78
CA ASP A 262 23.18 -18.47 -6.97
C ASP A 262 23.52 -16.99 -6.64
N LYS A 263 24.49 -16.42 -7.36
CA LYS A 263 24.90 -15.03 -7.15
C LYS A 263 23.78 -14.02 -7.44
N SER A 264 22.87 -14.33 -8.37
CA SER A 264 21.72 -13.48 -8.70
C SER A 264 20.69 -13.45 -7.56
N MET A 265 20.50 -14.60 -6.90
CA MET A 265 19.65 -14.75 -5.73
C MET A 265 20.09 -13.92 -4.54
N LYS A 266 21.41 -13.72 -4.41
CA LYS A 266 21.97 -12.96 -3.30
C LYS A 266 21.47 -11.51 -3.28
N THR A 267 21.32 -10.90 -4.44
CA THR A 267 20.87 -9.50 -4.55
C THR A 267 19.43 -9.31 -4.04
N TYR A 268 18.58 -10.33 -4.11
CA TYR A 268 17.20 -10.23 -3.63
C TYR A 268 17.09 -10.11 -2.11
N ILE A 269 18.06 -10.63 -1.36
CA ILE A 269 18.04 -10.59 0.11
C ILE A 269 18.86 -9.45 0.70
N GLU A 270 19.60 -8.70 -0.13
CA GLU A 270 20.51 -7.63 0.30
C GLU A 270 19.76 -6.38 0.80
N SER A 271 18.48 -6.23 0.44
CA SER A 271 17.61 -5.16 0.91
C SER A 271 16.12 -5.56 0.82
N PHE A 272 15.22 -4.62 1.11
CA PHE A 272 13.79 -4.81 0.83
C PHE A 272 13.57 -5.02 -0.66
N ASN A 273 13.09 -6.21 -1.03
CA ASN A 273 12.74 -6.57 -2.39
C ASN A 273 11.37 -7.23 -2.40
N PHE A 274 10.42 -6.62 -3.11
CA PHE A 274 9.05 -7.09 -3.26
C PHE A 274 8.82 -7.49 -4.73
N TRP A 275 9.53 -8.54 -5.15
CA TRP A 275 9.50 -9.08 -6.52
C TRP A 275 10.05 -8.10 -7.57
N CYS A 276 11.33 -7.77 -7.44
CA CYS A 276 12.10 -6.89 -8.33
C CYS A 276 11.77 -5.40 -8.19
N ASP A 277 10.78 -4.90 -8.94
CA ASP A 277 10.36 -3.49 -8.98
C ASP A 277 9.00 -3.28 -8.31
N GLY A 278 8.50 -4.31 -7.63
CA GLY A 278 7.21 -4.26 -6.98
C GLY A 278 7.18 -3.55 -5.63
N ALA A 279 5.97 -3.51 -5.09
CA ALA A 279 5.66 -2.94 -3.78
C ALA A 279 4.73 -3.86 -2.99
N LEU A 280 4.93 -3.88 -1.68
CA LEU A 280 4.07 -4.55 -0.71
C LEU A 280 2.96 -3.60 -0.26
N PHE A 281 1.72 -4.00 -0.49
CA PHE A 281 0.52 -3.31 -0.04
C PHE A 281 -0.02 -3.93 1.24
N ILE A 282 -0.35 -3.08 2.21
CA ILE A 282 -0.87 -3.49 3.50
C ILE A 282 -2.18 -2.76 3.77
N PHE A 283 -3.22 -3.53 4.09
CA PHE A 283 -4.56 -3.03 4.43
C PHE A 283 -4.94 -3.47 5.84
N TYR A 284 -5.79 -2.70 6.52
CA TYR A 284 -6.23 -2.97 7.89
C TYR A 284 -7.76 -2.81 8.05
N GLN A 285 -8.37 -3.74 8.78
CA GLN A 285 -9.76 -3.64 9.23
C GLN A 285 -9.77 -3.42 10.75
N PRO A 286 -10.25 -2.26 11.23
CA PRO A 286 -10.10 -1.86 12.64
C PRO A 286 -10.98 -2.63 13.63
N GLU A 287 -12.18 -3.06 13.22
CA GLU A 287 -13.12 -3.77 14.11
C GLU A 287 -12.61 -5.18 14.44
N SER A 288 -12.11 -5.92 13.45
CA SER A 288 -11.60 -7.28 13.59
C SER A 288 -10.09 -7.35 13.79
N LYS A 289 -9.43 -6.19 13.76
CA LYS A 289 -7.98 -6.01 13.85
C LYS A 289 -7.25 -6.94 12.89
N THR A 290 -7.68 -6.98 11.64
CA THR A 290 -7.10 -7.86 10.62
C THR A 290 -6.25 -7.04 9.66
N MET A 291 -5.05 -7.52 9.34
CA MET A 291 -4.22 -6.97 8.26
C MET A 291 -4.25 -7.90 7.05
N ALA A 292 -4.20 -7.32 5.86
CA ALA A 292 -4.04 -8.01 4.60
C ALA A 292 -2.78 -7.52 3.91
N TYR A 293 -2.02 -8.45 3.31
CA TYR A 293 -0.76 -8.20 2.64
C TYR A 293 -0.81 -8.79 1.23
N PHE A 294 -0.39 -8.05 0.22
CA PHE A 294 -0.16 -8.55 -1.14
C PHE A 294 0.91 -7.73 -1.83
N ILE A 295 1.56 -8.30 -2.84
CA ILE A 295 2.60 -7.63 -3.63
C ILE A 295 2.04 -7.37 -5.03
N GLN A 296 2.35 -6.20 -5.58
CA GLN A 296 2.20 -5.92 -7.02
C GLN A 296 3.57 -5.57 -7.59
N ASN A 297 3.86 -5.99 -8.81
CA ASN A 297 5.08 -5.68 -9.55
C ASN A 297 4.75 -5.51 -11.04
N THR A 298 5.68 -5.02 -11.87
CA THR A 298 5.47 -4.92 -13.33
C THR A 298 5.95 -6.12 -14.13
#